data_AF-A0AAD7WPB4-F1
#
_entry.id   AF-A0AAD7WPB4-F1
#
_cell.length_a   1.000
_cell.length_b   1.000
_cell.length_c   1.000
_cell.angle_alpha   90.00
_cell.angle_beta   90.00
_cell.angle_gamma   90.00
#
_symmetry.space_group_name_H-M   'P 1'
#
loop_
_entity.id
_entity.type
_entity.pdbx_description
1 polymer ?
#
loop_
_entity_poly.entity_id
_entity_poly.type
_entity_poly.pdbx_seq_one_letter_code
_entity_poly.pdbx_strand_id
1 'polypeptide(L)'
;MRVWLYPLNKLDSAAAQLVRQISVGLVRRAQHILDEIDNFHMQCRDLLKDHIAIQFPEIKGKLCKFRDLCSEYKLVFQKFLCKLLPSIRRGGEQEQKLVDILPSKECSPFQSALMVKFLGEREKEMNVVRSYLDITKDVHVVHFSSELDKIVLNQAHDYVVCFAFSSLKDKEEHLSDLETYLMEESKGDASQVSYHHNAEEKAEK
;
A
#
# COMPACT_ATOMS: atom_id res chain seq x y z
N MET A 1 20.48 1.69 -25.87
CA MET A 1 20.99 0.33 -26.15
C MET A 1 19.83 -0.52 -26.64
N ARG A 2 19.97 -1.26 -27.75
CA ARG A 2 18.93 -2.15 -28.30
C ARG A 2 19.47 -3.58 -28.32
N VAL A 3 18.61 -4.55 -28.00
CA VAL A 3 18.95 -5.97 -27.98
C VAL A 3 18.07 -6.69 -29.00
N TRP A 4 18.68 -7.60 -29.76
CA TRP A 4 17.98 -8.45 -30.72
C TRP A 4 17.92 -9.87 -30.13
N LEU A 5 16.73 -10.45 -30.07
CA LEU A 5 16.51 -11.81 -29.57
C LEU A 5 16.14 -12.73 -30.73
N TYR A 6 16.79 -13.88 -30.82
CA TYR A 6 16.42 -14.94 -31.77
C TYR A 6 15.64 -16.04 -31.03
N PRO A 7 14.48 -16.49 -31.52
CA PRO A 7 13.68 -17.51 -30.85
C PRO A 7 14.43 -18.84 -30.69
N LEU A 8 14.54 -19.34 -29.46
CA LEU A 8 15.27 -20.59 -29.16
C LEU A 8 14.65 -21.82 -29.84
N ASN A 9 13.33 -21.83 -30.03
CA ASN A 9 12.63 -22.93 -30.70
C ASN A 9 13.02 -23.10 -32.18
N LYS A 10 13.68 -22.09 -32.78
CA LYS A 10 14.27 -22.19 -34.12
C LYS A 10 15.69 -22.75 -34.13
N LEU A 11 16.32 -22.89 -32.96
CA LEU A 11 17.66 -23.48 -32.78
C LEU A 11 17.56 -24.91 -32.24
N ASP A 12 16.66 -25.15 -31.29
CA ASP A 12 16.41 -26.44 -30.68
C ASP A 12 14.90 -26.65 -30.49
N SER A 13 14.36 -27.72 -31.08
CA SER A 13 12.94 -28.06 -30.99
C SER A 13 12.51 -28.42 -29.57
N ALA A 14 13.43 -28.83 -28.69
CA ALA A 14 13.17 -29.13 -27.29
C ALA A 14 13.17 -27.88 -26.39
N ALA A 15 13.57 -26.71 -26.91
CA ALA A 15 13.62 -25.47 -26.12
C ALA A 15 12.23 -24.96 -25.73
N ALA A 16 12.17 -24.22 -24.62
CA ALA A 16 10.94 -23.62 -24.13
C ALA A 16 10.31 -22.67 -25.15
N GLN A 17 9.02 -22.87 -25.44
CA GLN A 17 8.28 -22.10 -26.44
C GLN A 17 7.26 -21.17 -25.77
N LEU A 18 7.00 -20.03 -26.41
CA LEU A 18 5.83 -19.22 -26.06
C LEU A 18 4.60 -19.93 -26.60
N VAL A 19 3.77 -20.44 -25.70
CA VAL A 19 2.57 -21.23 -26.04
C VAL A 19 1.35 -20.32 -26.17
N ARG A 20 1.25 -19.27 -25.35
CA ARG A 20 0.10 -18.36 -25.34
C ARG A 20 0.52 -16.91 -25.28
N GLN A 21 -0.19 -16.07 -26.03
CA GLN A 21 -0.14 -14.62 -25.88
C GLN A 21 -1.16 -14.18 -24.82
N ILE A 22 -0.91 -13.00 -24.24
CA ILE A 22 -1.83 -12.34 -23.31
C ILE A 22 -2.37 -11.12 -24.04
N SER A 23 -3.68 -10.95 -24.03
CA SER A 23 -4.35 -9.83 -24.66
C SER A 23 -3.87 -8.49 -24.08
N VAL A 24 -3.68 -7.55 -24.99
CA VAL A 24 -3.24 -6.19 -24.65
C VAL A 24 -4.22 -5.51 -23.69
N GLY A 25 -5.51 -5.83 -23.79
CA GLY A 25 -6.55 -5.34 -22.89
C GLY A 25 -6.30 -5.71 -21.43
N LEU A 26 -5.95 -6.96 -21.13
CA LEU A 26 -5.64 -7.40 -19.76
C LEU A 26 -4.31 -6.83 -19.26
N VAL A 27 -3.30 -6.71 -20.14
CA VAL A 27 -2.04 -6.04 -19.78
C VAL A 27 -2.31 -4.59 -19.37
N ARG A 28 -3.12 -3.85 -20.14
CA ARG A 28 -3.49 -2.47 -19.83
C ARG A 28 -4.22 -2.35 -18.50
N ARG A 29 -5.16 -3.26 -18.20
CA ARG A 29 -5.88 -3.27 -16.91
C ARG A 29 -4.95 -3.51 -15.73
N ALA A 30 -4.08 -4.52 -15.82
CA ALA A 30 -3.11 -4.81 -14.77
C ALA A 30 -2.14 -3.62 -14.55
N GLN A 31 -1.69 -2.99 -15.64
CA GLN A 31 -0.85 -1.80 -15.57
C GLN A 31 -1.58 -0.62 -14.91
N HIS A 32 -2.83 -0.38 -15.29
CA HIS A 32 -3.64 0.70 -14.72
C HIS A 32 -3.78 0.58 -13.20
N ILE A 33 -4.00 -0.63 -12.67
CA ILE A 33 -4.05 -0.85 -11.21
C ILE A 33 -2.72 -0.44 -10.56
N LEU A 34 -1.57 -0.82 -11.13
CA LEU A 34 -0.26 -0.45 -10.59
C LEU A 34 -0.01 1.06 -10.65
N ASP A 35 -0.39 1.70 -11.75
CA ASP A 35 -0.23 3.13 -11.97
C ASP A 35 -1.07 3.95 -10.97
N GLU A 36 -2.32 3.53 -10.71
CA GLU A 36 -3.19 4.16 -9.71
C GLU A 36 -2.56 4.09 -8.31
N ILE A 37 -2.04 2.94 -7.91
CA ILE A 37 -1.38 2.77 -6.61
C ILE A 37 -0.14 3.67 -6.50
N ASP A 38 0.64 3.79 -7.58
CA ASP A 38 1.80 4.69 -7.61
C ASP A 38 1.38 6.17 -7.50
N ASN A 39 0.29 6.54 -8.16
CA ASN A 39 -0.28 7.89 -8.06
C ASN A 39 -0.71 8.20 -6.62
N PHE A 40 -1.45 7.30 -5.97
CA PHE A 40 -1.86 7.49 -4.57
C PHE A 40 -0.68 7.51 -3.60
N HIS A 41 0.33 6.67 -3.83
CA HIS A 41 1.56 6.72 -3.06
C HIS A 41 2.25 8.08 -3.22
N MET A 42 2.30 8.65 -4.42
CA MET A 42 2.89 9.97 -4.68
C MET A 42 2.10 11.08 -3.98
N GLN A 43 0.78 11.12 -4.15
CA GLN A 43 -0.11 12.10 -3.48
C GLN A 43 0.05 12.04 -1.95
N CYS A 44 0.07 10.83 -1.37
CA CYS A 44 0.31 10.66 0.06
C CYS A 44 1.68 11.19 0.50
N ARG A 45 2.74 10.97 -0.32
CA ARG A 45 4.07 11.53 -0.06
C ARG A 45 4.08 13.05 -0.08
N ASP A 46 3.27 13.68 -0.92
CA ASP A 46 3.17 15.13 -0.95
C ASP A 46 2.43 15.69 0.27
N LEU A 47 1.34 15.05 0.70
CA LEU A 47 0.68 15.39 1.98
C LEU A 47 1.62 15.23 3.18
N LEU A 48 2.48 14.20 3.19
CA LEU A 48 3.46 13.97 4.26
C LEU A 48 4.55 15.06 4.35
N LYS A 49 4.76 15.85 3.29
CA LYS A 49 5.71 16.99 3.30
C LYS A 49 5.09 18.26 3.86
N ASP A 50 3.77 18.31 4.00
CA ASP A 50 3.07 19.47 4.54
C ASP A 50 3.42 19.70 6.02
N HIS A 51 3.53 20.97 6.42
CA HIS A 51 3.88 21.34 7.79
C HIS A 51 2.89 20.79 8.83
N ILE A 52 1.60 20.68 8.49
CA ILE A 52 0.58 20.11 9.39
C ILE A 52 0.88 18.63 9.64
N ALA A 53 1.21 17.86 8.60
CA ALA A 53 1.60 16.47 8.76
C ALA A 53 2.92 16.32 9.54
N ILE A 54 3.82 17.30 9.45
CA ILE A 54 5.07 17.29 10.24
C ILE A 54 4.80 17.57 11.71
N GLN A 55 3.91 18.53 12.01
CA GLN A 55 3.60 18.98 13.37
C GLN A 55 2.66 18.05 14.14
N PHE A 56 1.76 17.32 13.48
CA PHE A 56 0.77 16.47 14.14
C PHE A 56 1.08 14.98 13.90
N PRO A 57 1.70 14.29 14.88
CA PRO A 57 2.08 12.88 14.75
C PRO A 57 0.90 11.97 14.41
N GLU A 58 -0.30 12.29 14.87
CA GLU A 58 -1.52 11.55 14.61
C GLU A 58 -1.86 11.53 13.11
N ILE A 59 -1.85 12.70 12.46
CA ILE A 59 -2.09 12.83 11.02
C ILE A 59 -0.96 12.14 10.24
N LYS A 60 0.29 12.39 10.64
CA LYS A 60 1.47 11.73 10.06
C LYS A 60 1.36 10.21 10.11
N GLY A 61 0.93 9.67 11.24
CA GLY A 61 0.78 8.24 11.48
C GLY A 61 -0.22 7.62 10.52
N LYS A 62 -1.40 8.24 10.35
CA LYS A 62 -2.43 7.79 9.40
C LYS A 62 -1.90 7.78 7.96
N LEU A 63 -1.22 8.84 7.52
CA LEU A 63 -0.66 8.95 6.17
C LEU A 63 0.50 7.96 5.94
N CYS A 64 1.41 7.79 6.91
CA CYS A 64 2.46 6.78 6.83
C CYS A 64 1.89 5.37 6.71
N LYS A 65 0.89 5.03 7.54
CA LYS A 65 0.23 3.72 7.47
C LYS A 65 -0.41 3.48 6.10
N PHE A 66 -1.14 4.46 5.56
CA PHE A 66 -1.70 4.39 4.22
C PHE A 66 -0.64 4.13 3.14
N ARG A 67 0.46 4.89 3.16
CA ARG A 67 1.57 4.75 2.22
C ARG A 67 2.18 3.34 2.27
N ASP A 68 2.37 2.80 3.47
CA ASP A 68 2.97 1.50 3.68
C ASP A 68 2.04 0.39 3.16
N LEU A 69 0.73 0.50 3.42
CA LEU A 69 -0.30 -0.40 2.86
C LEU A 69 -0.35 -0.35 1.33
N CYS A 70 -0.23 0.83 0.72
CA CYS A 70 -0.14 0.96 -0.75
C CYS A 70 1.07 0.22 -1.31
N SER A 71 2.22 0.36 -0.64
CA SER A 71 3.47 -0.30 -1.04
C SER A 71 3.36 -1.82 -0.93
N GLU A 72 2.74 -2.31 0.15
CA GLU A 72 2.49 -3.73 0.35
C GLU A 72 1.53 -4.30 -0.69
N TYR A 73 0.40 -3.64 -0.95
CA TYR A 73 -0.55 -4.06 -1.99
C TYR A 73 0.11 -4.16 -3.36
N LYS A 74 0.91 -3.14 -3.74
CA LYS A 74 1.66 -3.15 -4.99
C LYS A 74 2.57 -4.38 -5.07
N LEU A 75 3.31 -4.68 -4.00
CA LEU A 75 4.21 -5.83 -3.96
C LEU A 75 3.44 -7.15 -4.07
N VAL A 76 2.33 -7.30 -3.35
CA VAL A 76 1.48 -8.50 -3.41
C VAL A 76 0.96 -8.71 -4.84
N PHE A 77 0.43 -7.66 -5.46
CA PHE A 77 -0.10 -7.74 -6.81
C PHE A 77 1.01 -8.03 -7.85
N GLN A 78 2.17 -7.39 -7.73
CA GLN A 78 3.33 -7.68 -8.58
C GLN A 78 3.82 -9.12 -8.40
N LYS A 79 3.90 -9.64 -7.17
CA LYS A 79 4.27 -11.04 -6.89
C LYS A 79 3.31 -12.01 -7.58
N PHE A 80 2.01 -11.73 -7.50
CA PHE A 80 0.98 -12.50 -8.19
C PHE A 80 1.20 -12.48 -9.73
N LEU A 81 1.37 -11.30 -10.34
CA LEU A 81 1.63 -11.17 -11.78
C LEU A 81 2.93 -11.87 -12.20
N CYS A 82 4.00 -11.75 -11.41
CA CYS A 82 5.29 -12.41 -11.66
C CYS A 82 5.18 -13.93 -11.69
N LYS A 83 4.27 -14.53 -10.91
CA LYS A 83 3.99 -15.97 -10.95
C LYS A 83 3.08 -16.34 -12.14
N LEU A 84 1.99 -15.59 -12.33
CA LEU A 84 0.94 -15.95 -13.28
C LEU A 84 1.33 -15.71 -14.74
N LEU A 85 1.92 -14.55 -15.07
CA LEU A 85 2.21 -14.18 -16.47
C LEU A 85 3.17 -15.16 -17.16
N PRO A 86 4.28 -15.61 -16.54
CA PRO A 86 5.13 -16.64 -17.14
C PRO A 86 4.41 -17.99 -17.28
N SER A 87 3.57 -18.36 -16.31
CA SER A 87 2.82 -19.62 -16.35
C SER A 87 1.82 -19.65 -17.52
N ILE A 88 1.11 -18.54 -17.77
CA ILE A 88 0.24 -18.38 -18.93
C ILE A 88 1.06 -18.50 -20.23
N ARG A 89 2.17 -17.77 -20.32
CA ARG A 89 3.04 -17.77 -21.52
C ARG A 89 3.62 -19.15 -21.84
N ARG A 90 3.91 -19.96 -20.82
CA ARG A 90 4.37 -21.35 -20.97
C ARG A 90 3.24 -22.35 -21.24
N GLY A 91 1.98 -21.90 -21.23
CA GLY A 91 0.81 -22.76 -21.41
C GLY A 91 0.38 -23.53 -20.16
N GLY A 92 1.06 -23.33 -19.02
CA GLY A 92 0.72 -23.95 -17.74
C GLY A 92 -0.61 -23.42 -17.16
N GLU A 93 -0.98 -22.19 -17.51
CA GLU A 93 -2.22 -21.55 -17.04
C GLU A 93 -2.99 -20.88 -18.18
N GLN A 94 -4.31 -20.81 -18.05
CA GLN A 94 -5.16 -20.11 -19.01
C GLN A 94 -5.18 -18.62 -18.71
N GLU A 95 -5.26 -17.80 -19.77
CA GLU A 95 -5.43 -16.35 -19.64
C GLU A 95 -6.69 -15.98 -18.83
N GLN A 96 -7.71 -16.85 -18.84
CA GLN A 96 -8.93 -16.69 -18.06
C GLN A 96 -8.67 -16.41 -16.58
N LYS A 97 -7.61 -16.97 -15.98
CA LYS A 97 -7.24 -16.66 -14.58
C LYS A 97 -7.01 -15.17 -14.34
N LEU A 98 -6.45 -14.47 -15.33
CA LEU A 98 -6.24 -13.03 -15.27
C LEU A 98 -7.57 -12.27 -15.46
N VAL A 99 -8.46 -12.76 -16.32
CA VAL A 99 -9.82 -12.24 -16.50
C VAL A 99 -10.62 -12.32 -15.21
N ASP A 100 -10.49 -13.41 -14.47
CA ASP A 100 -11.25 -13.67 -13.25
C ASP A 100 -10.74 -12.84 -12.05
N ILE A 101 -9.42 -12.62 -11.96
CA ILE A 101 -8.79 -11.97 -10.80
C ILE A 101 -8.72 -10.45 -10.92
N LEU A 102 -8.56 -9.89 -12.13
CA LEU A 102 -8.47 -8.43 -12.28
C LEU A 102 -9.70 -7.68 -11.72
N PRO A 103 -10.95 -8.13 -11.94
CA PRO A 103 -12.12 -7.49 -11.33
C PRO A 103 -12.08 -7.47 -9.79
N SER A 104 -11.59 -8.53 -9.14
CA SER A 104 -11.50 -8.55 -7.67
C SER A 104 -10.45 -7.57 -7.15
N LYS A 105 -9.38 -7.33 -7.91
CA LYS A 105 -8.38 -6.29 -7.61
C LYS A 105 -8.92 -4.88 -7.86
N GLU A 106 -9.64 -4.68 -8.95
CA GLU A 106 -10.27 -3.39 -9.30
C GLU A 106 -11.36 -2.97 -8.30
N CYS A 107 -12.11 -3.93 -7.74
CA CYS A 107 -13.16 -3.70 -6.74
C CYS A 107 -12.67 -3.88 -5.29
N SER A 108 -11.36 -4.04 -5.07
CA SER A 108 -10.81 -4.19 -3.73
C SER A 108 -10.95 -2.89 -2.91
N PRO A 109 -10.68 -2.92 -1.59
CA PRO A 109 -10.59 -1.69 -0.80
C PRO A 109 -9.57 -0.67 -1.34
N PHE A 110 -8.61 -1.10 -2.16
CA PHE A 110 -7.66 -0.25 -2.88
C PHE A 110 -8.23 0.35 -4.18
N GLN A 111 -9.54 0.29 -4.40
CA GLN A 111 -10.16 0.92 -5.56
C GLN A 111 -10.00 2.44 -5.54
N SER A 112 -9.83 3.03 -6.72
CA SER A 112 -9.54 4.46 -6.92
C SER A 112 -10.51 5.38 -6.18
N ALA A 113 -11.82 5.11 -6.23
CA ALA A 113 -12.82 5.93 -5.57
C ALA A 113 -12.64 6.03 -4.04
N LEU A 114 -12.28 4.93 -3.39
CA LEU A 114 -12.05 4.91 -1.94
C LEU A 114 -10.72 5.59 -1.58
N MET A 115 -9.67 5.36 -2.38
CA MET A 115 -8.36 5.96 -2.14
C MET A 115 -8.37 7.48 -2.35
N VAL A 116 -9.04 7.98 -3.40
CA VAL A 116 -9.28 9.42 -3.62
C VAL A 116 -10.05 10.02 -2.46
N LYS A 117 -11.13 9.37 -2.01
CA LYS A 117 -11.92 9.84 -0.87
C LYS A 117 -11.07 9.95 0.39
N PHE A 118 -10.30 8.91 0.72
CA PHE A 118 -9.42 8.90 1.88
C PHE A 118 -8.41 10.05 1.86
N LEU A 119 -7.69 10.23 0.76
CA LEU A 119 -6.69 11.31 0.67
C LEU A 119 -7.34 12.69 0.71
N GLY A 120 -8.49 12.88 0.07
CA GLY A 120 -9.24 14.13 0.12
C GLY A 120 -9.76 14.45 1.54
N GLU A 121 -10.20 13.45 2.29
CA GLU A 121 -10.60 13.62 3.69
C GLU A 121 -9.41 13.99 4.59
N ARG A 122 -8.23 13.39 4.34
CA ARG A 122 -6.99 13.75 5.05
C ARG A 122 -6.54 15.17 4.74
N GLU A 123 -6.56 15.57 3.47
CA GLU A 123 -6.24 16.94 3.07
C GLU A 123 -7.22 17.94 3.69
N LYS A 124 -8.52 17.62 3.71
CA LYS A 124 -9.53 18.45 4.36
C LYS A 124 -9.31 18.57 5.87
N GLU A 125 -9.01 17.47 6.56
CA GLU A 125 -8.66 17.46 7.99
C GLU A 125 -7.46 18.36 8.26
N MET A 126 -6.41 18.27 7.45
CA MET A 126 -5.22 19.13 7.54
C MET A 126 -5.56 20.61 7.31
N ASN A 127 -6.42 20.91 6.35
CA ASN A 127 -6.88 22.29 6.08
C ASN A 127 -7.67 22.88 7.25
N VAL A 128 -8.50 22.06 7.92
CA VAL A 128 -9.22 22.48 9.13
C VAL A 128 -8.23 22.80 10.25
N VAL A 129 -7.29 21.90 10.55
CA VAL A 129 -6.27 22.14 11.59
C VAL A 129 -5.48 23.41 11.29
N ARG A 130 -5.06 23.59 10.04
CA ARG A 130 -4.34 24.80 9.60
C ARG A 130 -5.14 26.07 9.86
N SER A 131 -6.43 26.07 9.54
CA SER A 131 -7.29 27.24 9.75
C SER A 131 -7.38 27.65 11.23
N TYR A 132 -7.41 26.69 12.15
CA TYR A 132 -7.40 26.98 13.58
C TYR A 132 -6.04 27.50 14.04
N LEU A 133 -4.95 26.90 13.57
CA LEU A 133 -3.60 27.40 13.88
C LEU A 133 -3.38 28.81 13.34
N ASP A 134 -3.97 29.14 12.20
CA ASP A 134 -3.91 30.49 11.64
C ASP A 134 -4.67 31.52 12.49
N ILE A 135 -5.72 31.11 13.20
CA ILE A 135 -6.44 31.96 14.16
C ILE A 135 -5.64 32.09 15.47
N THR A 136 -4.94 31.03 15.88
CA THR A 136 -4.23 30.95 17.17
C THR A 136 -2.71 31.06 17.02
N LYS A 137 -2.20 31.91 16.12
CA LYS A 137 -0.76 32.01 15.78
C LYS A 137 0.13 32.35 16.98
N ASP A 138 -0.40 33.10 17.95
CA ASP A 138 0.34 33.52 19.15
C ASP A 138 0.23 32.50 20.30
N VAL A 139 -0.47 31.37 20.10
CA VAL A 139 -0.64 30.33 21.10
C VAL A 139 0.43 29.26 20.91
N HIS A 140 1.13 28.92 21.99
CA HIS A 140 2.11 27.84 22.00
C HIS A 140 1.46 26.51 21.64
N VAL A 141 1.95 25.85 20.59
CA VAL A 141 1.45 24.53 20.16
C VAL A 141 2.21 23.44 20.90
N VAL A 142 1.46 22.57 21.57
CA VAL A 142 2.01 21.45 22.34
C VAL A 142 1.76 20.15 21.59
N HIS A 143 2.83 19.40 21.30
CA HIS A 143 2.76 18.21 20.46
C HIS A 143 2.67 16.90 21.25
N PHE A 144 3.14 16.91 22.50
CA PHE A 144 3.26 15.70 23.33
C PHE A 144 2.64 15.90 24.70
N SER A 145 2.06 14.82 25.25
CA SER A 145 1.51 14.84 26.62
C SER A 145 2.55 15.26 27.66
N SER A 146 3.80 14.82 27.51
CA SER A 146 4.89 15.16 28.44
C SER A 146 5.28 16.64 28.42
N GLU A 147 5.05 17.33 27.32
CA GLU A 147 5.24 18.78 27.23
C GLU A 147 4.07 19.51 27.90
N LEU A 148 2.84 19.02 27.70
CA LEU A 148 1.65 19.54 28.38
C LEU A 148 1.79 19.40 29.90
N ASP A 149 2.24 18.24 30.39
CA ASP A 149 2.44 17.98 31.82
C ASP A 149 3.40 19.00 32.45
N LYS A 150 4.49 19.36 31.74
CA LYS A 150 5.45 20.38 32.21
C LYS A 150 4.81 21.75 32.33
N ILE A 151 3.93 22.12 31.41
CA ILE A 151 3.23 23.41 31.44
C ILE A 151 2.20 23.41 32.58
N VAL A 152 1.37 22.37 32.66
CA VAL A 152 0.29 22.28 33.65
C VAL A 152 0.82 22.19 35.08
N LEU A 153 1.96 21.52 35.31
CA LEU A 153 2.55 21.34 36.64
C LEU A 153 3.51 22.48 37.04
N ASN A 154 3.74 23.46 36.17
CA ASN A 154 4.63 24.57 36.48
C ASN A 154 3.98 25.54 37.49
N GLN A 155 4.62 25.70 38.65
CA GLN A 155 4.17 26.59 39.72
C GLN A 155 4.13 28.08 39.31
N ALA A 156 4.77 28.45 38.20
CA ALA A 156 4.71 29.80 37.64
C ALA A 156 3.38 30.11 36.92
N HIS A 157 2.50 29.12 36.72
CA HIS A 157 1.22 29.29 36.05
C HIS A 157 0.07 29.07 37.04
N ASP A 158 -0.70 30.12 37.32
CA ASP A 158 -1.87 30.02 38.20
C ASP A 158 -3.04 29.29 37.52
N TYR A 159 -3.19 29.47 36.20
CA TYR A 159 -4.23 28.84 35.38
C TYR A 159 -3.68 28.51 33.99
N VAL A 160 -4.15 27.39 33.43
CA VAL A 160 -3.82 26.96 32.05
C VAL A 160 -5.11 26.70 31.30
N VAL A 161 -5.26 27.32 30.12
CA VAL A 161 -6.37 27.08 29.20
C VAL A 161 -5.81 26.42 27.94
N CYS A 162 -6.39 25.29 27.55
CA CYS A 162 -5.93 24.50 26.40
C CYS A 162 -7.04 24.36 25.36
N PHE A 163 -6.67 24.59 24.10
CA PHE A 163 -7.47 24.20 22.94
C PHE A 163 -6.92 22.88 22.39
N ALA A 164 -7.71 21.81 22.47
CA ALA A 164 -7.28 20.47 22.10
C ALA A 164 -8.06 19.93 20.90
N PHE A 165 -7.35 19.41 19.90
CA PHE A 165 -7.95 18.63 18.83
C PHE A 165 -8.19 17.19 19.30
N SER A 166 -9.42 16.85 19.68
CA SER A 166 -9.77 15.54 20.22
C SER A 166 -9.91 14.44 19.15
N SER A 167 -10.32 14.80 17.93
CA SER A 167 -10.66 13.82 16.87
C SER A 167 -9.49 13.35 16.01
N LEU A 168 -8.30 13.97 16.10
CA LEU A 168 -7.16 13.57 15.26
C LEU A 168 -6.70 12.13 15.52
N LYS A 169 -6.96 11.60 16.73
CA LYS A 169 -6.61 10.24 17.15
C LYS A 169 -7.63 9.18 16.73
N ASP A 170 -8.77 9.59 16.17
CA ASP A 170 -9.85 8.65 15.85
C ASP A 170 -9.35 7.58 14.88
N LYS A 171 -9.77 6.34 15.15
CA LYS A 171 -9.46 5.20 14.30
C LYS A 171 -10.08 5.42 12.93
N GLU A 172 -9.33 5.07 11.91
CA GLU A 172 -9.75 5.23 10.53
C GLU A 172 -10.17 3.87 9.97
N GLU A 173 -11.48 3.69 9.82
CA GLU A 173 -12.12 2.44 9.39
C GLU A 173 -11.53 1.96 8.06
N HIS A 174 -11.34 2.88 7.11
CA HIS A 174 -10.78 2.54 5.81
C HIS A 174 -9.37 1.94 5.90
N LEU A 175 -8.51 2.44 6.80
CA LEU A 175 -7.17 1.87 7.00
C LEU A 175 -7.22 0.45 7.57
N SER A 176 -8.23 0.16 8.40
CA SER A 176 -8.48 -1.19 8.92
C SER A 176 -8.97 -2.14 7.83
N ASP A 177 -9.79 -1.66 6.89
CA ASP A 177 -10.24 -2.46 5.75
C ASP A 177 -9.07 -2.85 4.83
N LEU A 178 -8.18 -1.89 4.52
CA LEU A 178 -6.99 -2.13 3.71
C LEU A 178 -6.06 -3.17 4.36
N GLU A 179 -5.84 -3.05 5.67
CA GLU A 179 -5.01 -3.98 6.43
C GLU A 179 -5.62 -5.39 6.49
N THR A 180 -6.93 -5.48 6.76
CA THR A 180 -7.67 -6.75 6.77
C THR A 180 -7.58 -7.44 5.42
N TYR A 181 -7.79 -6.70 4.34
CA TYR A 181 -7.71 -7.23 2.98
C TYR A 181 -6.31 -7.81 2.67
N LEU A 182 -5.23 -7.10 3.01
CA LEU A 182 -3.87 -7.59 2.79
C LEU A 182 -3.54 -8.81 3.65
N MET A 183 -4.03 -8.85 4.89
CA MET A 183 -3.89 -10.02 5.76
C MET A 183 -4.59 -11.25 5.15
N GLU A 184 -5.78 -11.09 4.57
CA GLU A 184 -6.50 -12.18 3.90
C GLU A 184 -5.76 -12.66 2.64
N GLU A 185 -5.23 -11.76 1.83
CA GLU A 185 -4.42 -12.08 0.66
C GLU A 185 -3.15 -12.87 1.03
N SER A 186 -2.51 -12.53 2.15
CA SER A 186 -1.31 -13.25 2.62
C SER A 186 -1.61 -14.69 3.07
N LYS A 187 -2.79 -14.93 3.66
CA LYS A 187 -3.21 -16.26 4.13
C LYS A 187 -3.48 -17.22 2.97
N GLY A 188 -3.95 -16.71 1.83
CA GLY A 188 -4.17 -17.52 0.62
C GLY A 188 -2.89 -18.12 0.03
N ASP A 189 -1.72 -17.48 0.21
CA ASP A 189 -0.42 -17.96 -0.31
C ASP A 189 0.22 -19.00 0.64
N ALA A 190 -0.20 -19.09 1.91
CA ALA A 190 0.37 -19.99 2.92
C ALA A 190 -0.09 -21.46 2.79
N SER A 191 -1.20 -21.73 2.09
CA SER A 191 -1.71 -23.10 1.89
C SER A 191 -0.96 -23.90 0.82
N GLN A 192 0.06 -23.33 0.15
CA GLN A 192 0.83 -24.01 -0.90
C GLN A 192 2.29 -24.33 -0.53
N VAL A 193 2.74 -24.09 0.71
CA VAL A 193 4.11 -24.40 1.12
C VAL A 193 4.12 -25.53 2.16
N SER A 194 3.90 -26.77 1.72
CA SER A 194 4.31 -27.95 2.49
C SER A 194 5.80 -28.17 2.29
N TYR A 195 6.62 -27.80 3.27
CA TYR A 195 8.02 -28.21 3.31
C TYR A 195 8.09 -29.71 3.63
N HIS A 196 8.24 -30.55 2.60
CA HIS A 196 8.73 -31.92 2.79
C HIS A 196 10.25 -31.89 2.87
N HIS A 197 10.78 -32.02 4.08
CA HIS A 197 12.20 -32.34 4.29
C HIS A 197 12.36 -33.86 4.16
N ASN A 198 12.82 -34.32 3.00
CA ASN A 198 13.37 -35.67 2.86
C ASN A 198 14.88 -35.59 3.07
N ALA A 199 15.34 -36.03 4.23
CA ALA A 199 16.73 -36.39 4.46
C ALA A 199 16.85 -37.91 4.23
N GLU A 200 17.27 -38.31 3.03
CA GLU A 200 17.87 -39.62 2.79
C GLU A 200 19.38 -39.43 2.73
N GLU A 201 20.07 -39.75 3.82
CA GLU A 201 21.52 -39.93 3.82
C GLU A 201 21.78 -41.43 3.62
N LYS A 202 22.14 -41.80 2.38
CA LYS A 202 22.76 -43.09 2.07
C LYS A 202 24.18 -43.09 2.62
N ALA A 203 24.46 -43.95 3.59
CA ALA A 203 25.81 -44.45 3.84
C ALA A 203 25.93 -45.84 3.18
N GLU A 204 26.66 -45.90 2.07
CA GLU A 204 27.06 -47.13 1.41
C GLU A 204 28.33 -47.69 2.08
N LYS A 205 28.40 -49.02 2.11
CA LYS A 205 29.56 -49.83 2.52
C LYS A 205 30.67 -49.77 1.48
#